data_AF-A0AAV2H7G6-F1
#
_entry.id   AF-A0AAV2H7G6-F1
#
_cell.length_a   1.000
_cell.length_b   1.000
_cell.length_c   1.000
_cell.angle_alpha   90.00
_cell.angle_beta   90.00
_cell.angle_gamma   90.00
#
_symmetry.space_group_name_H-M   'P 1'
#
loop_
_entity.id
_entity.type
_entity.pdbx_description
1 polymer ?
#
loop_
_entity_poly.entity_id
_entity_poly.type
_entity_poly.pdbx_seq_one_letter_code
_entity_poly.pdbx_strand_id
1 'polypeptide(L)'
;MGNTKKLKNLIKDDRPQKLKAFVTSHNIQICSVQFSHGRNILHYCSLKGSPEMLKSLLKLGCDASLQDKDGNLPLHVALQRGLKEDVRLARETLVEIVMPLIDAYPMGLDVENKEGSTGQDLLRALKRLIKSATITSKKEAEFEAEKRRQEEDELWRQKLSDEVTFEYEEQLPRYDSREDYTHERTTETFDEWSERIRKDFSSKQRNSHNHRFWRDKKHKVDNEADEATRKKRSRQEDDDEKLRKAREEMKKNFKPVQLENRTDRLLLRKQRYESKFLHLLGHLAGRTLTFGCIPWPCLDVSTLIDVLFCDLSDKESPAYRKYLRSQQVRWHPDKFTQKFRDYLHPDHIPKIMARVKAISQILNQHSSERLGNQ
;
A
#
# COMPACT_ATOMS: atom_id res chain seq x y z
N MET A 1 -36.41 -31.98 35.74
CA MET A 1 -35.75 -30.67 35.93
C MET A 1 -34.24 -30.71 36.17
N GLY A 2 -33.63 -31.83 36.58
CA GLY A 2 -32.18 -31.91 36.84
C GLY A 2 -31.29 -31.82 35.59
N ASN A 3 -31.69 -32.45 34.48
CA ASN A 3 -30.87 -32.55 33.27
C ASN A 3 -30.71 -31.21 32.52
N THR A 4 -31.74 -30.37 32.49
CA THR A 4 -31.67 -29.03 31.87
C THR A 4 -30.81 -28.06 32.69
N LYS A 5 -30.81 -28.16 34.03
CA LYS A 5 -29.90 -27.39 34.89
C LYS A 5 -28.44 -27.80 34.68
N LYS A 6 -28.17 -29.12 34.62
CA LYS A 6 -26.83 -29.65 34.30
C LYS A 6 -26.37 -29.22 32.90
N LEU A 7 -27.24 -29.25 31.89
CA LEU A 7 -26.94 -28.78 30.53
C LEU A 7 -26.56 -27.28 30.52
N LYS A 8 -27.34 -26.43 31.19
CA LYS A 8 -27.02 -25.00 31.32
C LYS A 8 -25.68 -24.77 32.00
N ASN A 9 -25.33 -25.57 33.02
CA ASN A 9 -24.03 -25.48 33.67
C ASN A 9 -22.88 -25.91 32.74
N LEU A 10 -23.04 -26.99 31.96
CA LEU A 10 -22.04 -27.41 30.98
C LEU A 10 -21.75 -26.34 29.91
N ILE A 11 -22.79 -25.60 29.49
CA ILE A 11 -22.66 -24.47 28.57
C ILE A 11 -21.97 -23.28 29.25
N LYS A 12 -22.34 -22.97 30.50
CA LYS A 12 -21.67 -21.94 31.30
C LYS A 12 -20.20 -22.25 31.56
N ASP A 13 -19.83 -23.52 31.68
CA ASP A 13 -18.45 -23.97 31.91
C ASP A 13 -17.63 -24.08 30.60
N ASP A 14 -18.24 -23.83 29.44
CA ASP A 14 -17.63 -23.91 28.10
C ASP A 14 -16.95 -25.26 27.78
N ARG A 15 -17.66 -26.37 28.02
CA ARG A 15 -17.12 -27.73 27.79
C ARG A 15 -17.82 -28.43 26.61
N PRO A 16 -17.48 -28.12 25.34
CA PRO A 16 -18.22 -28.59 24.16
C PRO A 16 -18.15 -30.11 23.97
N GLN A 17 -17.05 -30.76 24.36
CA GLN A 17 -16.89 -32.21 24.26
C GLN A 17 -17.83 -32.96 25.21
N LYS A 18 -17.90 -32.50 26.47
CA LYS A 18 -18.80 -33.07 27.48
C LYS A 18 -20.26 -32.79 27.12
N LEU A 19 -20.55 -31.64 26.50
CA LEU A 19 -21.88 -31.31 26.01
C LEU A 19 -22.35 -32.33 24.97
N LYS A 20 -21.54 -32.62 23.93
CA LYS A 20 -21.89 -33.60 22.90
C LYS A 20 -22.18 -34.99 23.50
N ALA A 21 -21.29 -35.48 24.36
CA ALA A 21 -21.47 -36.77 25.02
C ALA A 21 -22.74 -36.82 25.89
N PHE A 22 -23.05 -35.72 26.59
CA PHE A 22 -24.24 -35.61 27.43
C PHE A 22 -25.54 -35.61 26.62
N VAL A 23 -25.53 -34.92 25.48
CA VAL A 23 -26.67 -34.88 24.55
C VAL A 23 -26.94 -36.25 23.96
N THR A 24 -25.91 -36.92 23.42
CA THR A 24 -26.05 -38.24 22.78
C THR A 24 -26.52 -39.30 23.77
N SER A 25 -26.04 -39.26 25.01
CA SER A 25 -26.40 -40.24 26.04
C SER A 25 -27.81 -40.05 26.60
N HIS A 26 -28.35 -38.83 26.63
CA HIS A 26 -29.63 -38.53 27.26
C HIS A 26 -30.77 -38.19 26.27
N ASN A 27 -30.49 -38.20 24.96
CA ASN A 27 -31.43 -37.86 23.89
C ASN A 27 -32.25 -36.57 24.16
N ILE A 28 -31.58 -35.52 24.64
CA ILE A 28 -32.23 -34.27 25.05
C ILE A 28 -32.35 -33.33 23.85
N GLN A 29 -33.54 -32.77 23.61
CA GLN A 29 -33.73 -31.68 22.64
C GLN A 29 -33.12 -30.36 23.15
N ILE A 30 -31.87 -30.10 22.75
CA ILE A 30 -31.07 -28.94 23.13
C ILE A 30 -31.76 -27.62 22.78
N CYS A 31 -32.42 -27.56 21.62
CA CYS A 31 -32.98 -26.34 21.03
C CYS A 31 -34.10 -25.70 21.87
N SER A 32 -34.76 -26.49 22.74
CA SER A 32 -35.85 -26.02 23.61
C SER A 32 -35.38 -25.21 24.83
N VAL A 33 -34.08 -25.20 25.13
CA VAL A 33 -33.57 -24.64 26.37
C VAL A 33 -33.35 -23.13 26.23
N GLN A 34 -34.19 -22.36 26.91
CA GLN A 34 -34.07 -20.90 26.99
C GLN A 34 -33.32 -20.47 28.25
N PHE A 35 -32.45 -19.47 28.10
CA PHE A 35 -31.83 -18.70 29.17
C PHE A 35 -32.73 -17.53 29.58
N SER A 36 -32.24 -16.67 30.48
CA SER A 36 -32.97 -15.45 30.85
C SER A 36 -33.20 -14.56 29.62
N HIS A 37 -34.22 -13.70 29.69
CA HIS A 37 -34.57 -12.77 28.61
C HIS A 37 -34.96 -13.43 27.28
N GLY A 38 -35.47 -14.67 27.32
CA GLY A 38 -35.91 -15.38 26.10
C GLY A 38 -34.75 -15.82 25.20
N ARG A 39 -33.51 -15.68 25.67
CA ARG A 39 -32.32 -16.01 24.89
C ARG A 39 -32.20 -17.51 24.69
N ASN A 40 -32.05 -17.96 23.46
CA ASN A 40 -31.66 -19.34 23.17
C ASN A 40 -30.18 -19.60 23.56
N ILE A 41 -29.73 -20.85 23.39
CA ILE A 41 -28.34 -21.21 23.71
C ILE A 41 -27.33 -20.47 22.79
N LEU A 42 -27.67 -20.26 21.51
CA LEU A 42 -26.79 -19.55 20.58
C LEU A 42 -26.59 -18.07 20.95
N HIS A 43 -27.61 -17.38 21.46
CA HIS A 43 -27.46 -16.03 22.02
C HIS A 43 -26.45 -16.01 23.17
N TYR A 44 -26.53 -17.01 24.06
CA TYR A 44 -25.61 -17.10 25.18
C TYR A 44 -24.16 -17.35 24.72
N CYS A 45 -23.95 -18.25 23.75
CA CYS A 45 -22.62 -18.48 23.17
C CYS A 45 -22.07 -17.26 22.43
N SER A 46 -22.94 -16.53 21.73
CA SER A 46 -22.59 -15.29 21.02
C SER A 46 -22.17 -14.18 22.01
N LEU A 47 -22.88 -14.08 23.13
CA LEU A 47 -22.56 -13.14 24.22
C LEU A 47 -21.28 -13.52 24.96
N LYS A 48 -21.05 -14.81 25.20
CA LYS A 48 -19.87 -15.29 25.96
C LYS A 48 -18.60 -15.28 25.12
N GLY A 49 -18.71 -15.57 23.83
CA GLY A 49 -17.55 -15.67 22.94
C GLY A 49 -16.91 -17.03 22.86
N SER A 50 -17.73 -18.07 22.87
CA SER A 50 -17.27 -19.44 22.82
C SER A 50 -17.48 -20.02 21.42
N PRO A 51 -16.54 -19.84 20.46
CA PRO A 51 -16.73 -20.28 19.08
C PRO A 51 -16.81 -21.81 18.94
N GLU A 52 -16.02 -22.56 19.71
CA GLU A 52 -16.03 -24.03 19.69
C GLU A 52 -17.35 -24.61 20.20
N MET A 53 -17.96 -23.95 21.19
CA MET A 53 -19.29 -24.27 21.65
C MET A 53 -20.35 -23.94 20.60
N LEU A 54 -20.25 -22.76 19.98
CA LEU A 54 -21.17 -22.32 18.92
C LEU A 54 -21.18 -23.31 17.74
N LYS A 55 -20.00 -23.65 17.20
CA LYS A 55 -19.86 -24.63 16.11
C LYS A 55 -20.45 -25.99 16.49
N SER A 56 -20.25 -26.41 17.73
CA SER A 56 -20.81 -27.66 18.24
C SER A 56 -22.34 -27.63 18.31
N LEU A 57 -22.93 -26.51 18.73
CA LEU A 57 -24.38 -26.33 18.80
C LEU A 57 -25.04 -26.21 17.43
N LEU A 58 -24.41 -25.50 16.49
CA LEU A 58 -24.88 -25.42 15.10
C LEU A 58 -24.90 -26.80 14.44
N LYS A 59 -23.86 -27.63 14.68
CA LYS A 59 -23.83 -29.03 14.22
C LYS A 59 -24.93 -29.91 14.83
N LEU A 60 -25.45 -29.54 16.00
CA LEU A 60 -26.54 -30.24 16.67
C LEU A 60 -27.92 -29.71 16.22
N GLY A 61 -27.98 -28.85 15.19
CA GLY A 61 -29.22 -28.36 14.60
C GLY A 61 -29.92 -27.28 15.43
N CYS A 62 -29.17 -26.48 16.20
CA CYS A 62 -29.76 -25.34 16.92
C CYS A 62 -30.17 -24.22 15.96
N ASP A 63 -31.42 -23.76 16.07
CA ASP A 63 -31.96 -22.70 15.21
C ASP A 63 -31.36 -21.33 15.52
N ALA A 64 -30.69 -20.74 14.54
CA ALA A 64 -30.13 -19.39 14.60
C ALA A 64 -31.15 -18.29 14.27
N SER A 65 -32.38 -18.64 13.87
CA SER A 65 -33.45 -17.69 13.48
C SER A 65 -34.26 -17.15 14.64
N LEU A 66 -34.17 -17.76 15.82
CA LEU A 66 -34.95 -17.37 16.98
C LEU A 66 -34.50 -16.01 17.52
N GLN A 67 -35.46 -15.15 17.84
CA GLN A 67 -35.22 -13.85 18.47
C GLN A 67 -35.35 -13.94 19.99
N ASP A 68 -34.54 -13.15 20.71
CA ASP A 68 -34.72 -12.92 22.14
C ASP A 68 -35.80 -11.87 22.44
N LYS A 69 -36.01 -11.53 23.72
CA LYS A 69 -37.02 -10.53 24.12
C LYS A 69 -36.79 -9.14 23.54
N ASP A 70 -35.58 -8.83 23.09
CA ASP A 70 -35.21 -7.55 22.51
C ASP A 70 -35.29 -7.59 20.96
N GLY A 71 -35.81 -8.68 20.39
CA GLY A 71 -35.86 -8.90 18.96
C GLY A 71 -34.48 -9.21 18.36
N ASN A 72 -33.45 -9.38 19.18
CA ASN A 72 -32.12 -9.68 18.70
C ASN A 72 -32.06 -11.15 18.28
N LEU A 73 -31.39 -11.41 17.15
CA LEU A 73 -30.92 -12.76 16.80
C LEU A 73 -29.57 -13.03 17.49
N PRO A 74 -29.11 -14.29 17.56
CA PRO A 74 -27.76 -14.60 18.02
C PRO A 74 -26.68 -13.81 17.26
N LEU A 75 -26.92 -13.58 15.96
CA LEU A 75 -26.09 -12.74 15.10
C LEU A 75 -25.97 -11.29 15.59
N HIS A 76 -27.09 -10.67 15.99
CA HIS A 76 -27.11 -9.31 16.53
C HIS A 76 -26.26 -9.23 17.80
N VAL A 77 -26.42 -10.19 18.71
CA VAL A 77 -25.64 -10.25 19.97
C VAL A 77 -24.14 -10.43 19.70
N ALA A 78 -23.76 -11.29 18.75
CA ALA A 78 -22.37 -11.49 18.37
C ALA A 78 -21.74 -10.20 17.79
N LEU A 79 -22.46 -9.51 16.91
CA LEU A 79 -22.00 -8.26 16.30
C LEU A 79 -21.88 -7.13 17.30
N GLN A 80 -22.87 -6.96 18.18
CA GLN A 80 -22.83 -5.97 19.26
C GLN A 80 -21.68 -6.22 20.23
N ARG A 81 -21.36 -7.49 20.50
CA ARG A 81 -20.19 -7.84 21.31
C ARG A 81 -18.89 -7.46 20.60
N GLY A 82 -18.72 -7.84 19.34
CA GLY A 82 -17.53 -7.48 18.57
C GLY A 82 -17.31 -5.97 18.46
N LEU A 83 -18.39 -5.17 18.46
CA LEU A 83 -18.31 -3.70 18.47
C LEU A 83 -17.85 -3.10 19.81
N LYS A 84 -17.97 -3.83 20.91
CA LYS A 84 -17.56 -3.42 22.26
C LYS A 84 -16.17 -3.94 22.65
N GLU A 85 -15.62 -4.86 21.86
CA GLU A 85 -14.33 -5.51 22.12
C GLU A 85 -13.18 -4.83 21.38
N ASP A 86 -11.96 -5.12 21.82
CA ASP A 86 -10.73 -4.69 21.15
C ASP A 86 -10.67 -5.21 19.71
N VAL A 87 -9.96 -4.50 18.84
CA VAL A 87 -9.88 -4.78 17.39
C VAL A 87 -9.43 -6.21 17.08
N ARG A 88 -8.56 -6.79 17.92
CA ARG A 88 -8.12 -8.20 17.79
C ARG A 88 -9.28 -9.17 18.03
N LEU A 89 -9.94 -9.04 19.17
CA LEU A 89 -11.10 -9.85 19.55
C LEU A 89 -12.29 -9.61 18.63
N ALA A 90 -12.51 -8.38 18.17
CA ALA A 90 -13.51 -8.03 17.17
C ALA A 90 -13.29 -8.80 15.86
N ARG A 91 -12.04 -8.96 15.42
CA ARG A 91 -11.67 -9.76 14.24
C ARG A 91 -11.92 -11.25 14.47
N GLU A 92 -11.54 -11.77 15.62
CA GLU A 92 -11.79 -13.17 15.99
C GLU A 92 -13.29 -13.46 16.05
N THR A 93 -14.06 -12.63 16.74
CA THR A 93 -15.53 -12.73 16.81
C THR A 93 -16.17 -12.66 15.41
N LEU A 94 -15.67 -11.79 14.53
CA LEU A 94 -16.15 -11.69 13.15
C LEU A 94 -15.97 -13.01 12.38
N VAL A 95 -14.80 -13.65 12.50
CA VAL A 95 -14.48 -14.87 11.74
C VAL A 95 -15.10 -16.12 12.38
N GLU A 96 -14.95 -16.27 13.69
CA GLU A 96 -15.23 -17.52 14.40
C GLU A 96 -16.68 -17.66 14.88
N ILE A 97 -17.41 -16.54 15.02
CA ILE A 97 -18.77 -16.52 15.55
C ILE A 97 -19.75 -15.97 14.52
N VAL A 98 -19.47 -14.78 13.97
CA VAL A 98 -20.39 -14.08 13.07
C VAL A 98 -20.54 -14.81 11.74
N MET A 99 -19.45 -15.26 11.10
CA MET A 99 -19.55 -15.99 9.82
C MET A 99 -20.35 -17.29 9.94
N PRO A 100 -20.10 -18.18 10.91
CA PRO A 100 -20.92 -19.40 11.07
C PRO A 100 -22.41 -19.13 11.32
N LEU A 101 -22.76 -18.02 11.98
CA LEU A 101 -24.15 -17.63 12.20
C LEU A 101 -24.80 -17.11 10.91
N ILE A 102 -24.06 -16.37 10.09
CA ILE A 102 -24.51 -15.94 8.76
C ILE A 102 -24.69 -17.15 7.85
N ASP A 103 -23.76 -18.09 7.84
CA ASP A 103 -23.85 -19.32 7.04
C ASP A 103 -25.07 -20.17 7.45
N ALA A 104 -25.35 -20.24 8.77
CA ALA A 104 -26.49 -20.98 9.29
C ALA A 104 -27.84 -20.29 8.98
N TYR A 105 -27.89 -18.96 8.97
CA TYR A 105 -29.12 -18.21 8.69
C TYR A 105 -28.83 -16.87 7.97
N PRO A 106 -28.62 -16.90 6.64
CA PRO A 106 -28.24 -15.71 5.87
C PRO A 106 -29.32 -14.62 5.89
N MET A 107 -30.59 -15.04 5.87
CA MET A 107 -31.77 -14.17 5.94
C MET A 107 -31.81 -13.35 7.24
N GLY A 108 -31.07 -13.75 8.28
CA GLY A 108 -30.97 -13.04 9.55
C GLY A 108 -30.24 -11.70 9.48
N LEU A 109 -29.57 -11.41 8.36
CA LEU A 109 -28.93 -10.12 8.14
C LEU A 109 -29.93 -8.97 7.96
N ASP A 110 -31.09 -9.26 7.37
CA ASP A 110 -32.11 -8.27 7.03
C ASP A 110 -33.17 -8.10 8.12
N VAL A 111 -33.13 -8.96 9.14
CA VAL A 111 -34.07 -8.90 10.25
C VAL A 111 -33.66 -7.77 11.19
N GLU A 112 -34.61 -6.89 11.51
CA GLU A 112 -34.42 -5.80 12.46
C GLU A 112 -34.69 -6.27 13.89
N ASN A 113 -33.88 -5.79 14.83
CA ASN A 113 -34.17 -5.90 16.26
C ASN A 113 -35.18 -4.81 16.70
N LYS A 114 -35.58 -4.82 17.98
CA LYS A 114 -36.48 -3.78 18.51
C LYS A 114 -35.87 -2.37 18.53
N GLU A 115 -34.55 -2.27 18.42
CA GLU A 115 -33.82 -0.99 18.30
C GLU A 115 -33.79 -0.47 16.85
N GLY A 116 -34.38 -1.20 15.89
CA GLY A 116 -34.37 -0.87 14.46
C GLY A 116 -33.02 -1.10 13.78
N SER A 117 -32.09 -1.80 14.43
CA SER A 117 -30.80 -2.16 13.85
C SER A 117 -30.90 -3.48 13.10
N THR A 118 -30.48 -3.48 11.84
CA THR A 118 -30.32 -4.70 11.05
C THR A 118 -28.97 -5.37 11.35
N GLY A 119 -28.91 -6.69 11.16
CA GLY A 119 -27.65 -7.44 11.19
C GLY A 119 -26.63 -6.90 10.18
N GLN A 120 -27.09 -6.43 9.01
CA GLN A 120 -26.24 -5.78 8.02
C GLN A 120 -25.57 -4.50 8.54
N ASP A 121 -26.31 -3.64 9.22
CA ASP A 121 -25.78 -2.36 9.70
C ASP A 121 -24.74 -2.55 10.80
N LEU A 122 -25.00 -3.47 11.73
CA LEU A 122 -24.05 -3.84 12.77
C LEU A 122 -22.79 -4.49 12.16
N LEU A 123 -22.93 -5.33 11.14
CA LEU A 123 -21.80 -5.92 10.41
C LEU A 123 -20.96 -4.86 9.67
N ARG A 124 -21.61 -3.90 9.02
CA ARG A 124 -20.92 -2.77 8.37
C ARG A 124 -20.19 -1.89 9.39
N ALA A 125 -20.80 -1.65 10.55
CA ALA A 125 -20.16 -0.90 11.64
C ALA A 125 -18.90 -1.64 12.15
N LEU A 126 -19.00 -2.95 12.39
CA LEU A 126 -17.88 -3.75 12.87
C LEU A 126 -16.71 -3.79 11.87
N LYS A 127 -17.01 -3.99 10.58
CA LYS A 127 -15.99 -3.95 9.52
C LYS A 127 -15.32 -2.58 9.41
N ARG A 128 -16.07 -1.48 9.58
CA ARG A 128 -15.51 -0.12 9.60
C ARG A 128 -14.56 0.08 10.77
N LEU A 129 -14.94 -0.37 11.97
CA LEU A 129 -14.10 -0.30 13.18
C LEU A 129 -12.78 -1.07 12.99
N ILE A 130 -12.85 -2.29 12.47
CA ILE A 130 -11.64 -3.09 12.19
C ILE A 130 -10.76 -2.38 11.15
N LYS A 131 -11.36 -1.82 10.10
CA LYS A 131 -10.63 -1.12 9.03
C LYS A 131 -9.97 0.16 9.52
N SER A 132 -10.70 1.01 10.26
CA SER A 132 -10.14 2.27 10.78
C SER A 132 -8.95 2.01 11.69
N ALA A 133 -9.05 1.02 12.57
CA ALA A 133 -7.93 0.63 13.44
C ALA A 133 -6.71 0.13 12.66
N THR A 134 -6.89 -0.66 11.58
CA THR A 134 -5.75 -1.09 10.74
C THR A 134 -5.07 0.07 10.02
N ILE A 135 -5.83 1.08 9.61
CA ILE A 135 -5.28 2.27 8.94
C ILE A 135 -4.52 3.13 9.94
N THR A 136 -5.05 3.33 11.15
CA THR A 136 -4.38 4.09 12.21
C THR A 136 -3.05 3.43 12.59
N SER A 137 -3.05 2.12 12.86
CA SER A 137 -1.81 1.39 13.19
C SER A 137 -0.77 1.43 12.07
N LYS A 138 -1.20 1.38 10.80
CA LYS A 138 -0.28 1.49 9.66
C LYS A 138 0.32 2.90 9.56
N LYS A 139 -0.50 3.94 9.75
CA LYS A 139 -0.03 5.34 9.74
C LYS A 139 0.93 5.65 10.87
N GLU A 140 0.67 5.13 12.08
CA GLU A 140 1.58 5.26 13.22
C GLU A 140 2.93 4.57 12.94
N ALA A 141 2.91 3.36 12.37
CA ALA A 141 4.14 2.67 11.99
C ALA A 141 4.92 3.39 10.87
N GLU A 142 4.23 3.94 9.88
CA GLU A 142 4.84 4.76 8.81
C GLU A 142 5.44 6.05 9.38
N PHE A 143 4.75 6.72 10.31
CA PHE A 143 5.24 7.91 11.00
C PHE A 143 6.50 7.64 11.81
N GLU A 144 6.54 6.56 12.61
CA GLU A 144 7.72 6.17 13.38
C GLU A 144 8.90 5.71 12.51
N ALA A 145 8.63 5.10 11.35
CA ALA A 145 9.68 4.78 10.38
C ALA A 145 10.27 6.04 9.74
N GLU A 146 9.42 7.03 9.42
CA GLU A 146 9.85 8.31 8.87
C GLU A 146 10.66 9.13 9.87
N LYS A 147 10.21 9.17 11.12
CA LYS A 147 10.93 9.84 12.21
C LYS A 147 12.33 9.25 12.40
N ARG A 148 12.47 7.92 12.42
CA ARG A 148 13.79 7.27 12.51
C ARG A 148 14.70 7.60 11.33
N ARG A 149 14.16 7.66 10.11
CA ARG A 149 14.94 8.09 8.93
C ARG A 149 15.45 9.53 9.09
N GLN A 150 14.59 10.44 9.57
CA GLN A 150 14.98 11.82 9.79
C GLN A 150 16.04 11.95 10.88
N GLU A 151 15.93 11.17 11.96
CA GLU A 151 16.94 11.12 13.02
C GLU A 151 18.28 10.57 12.50
N GLU A 152 18.26 9.53 11.65
CA GLU A 152 19.46 8.99 10.98
C GLU A 152 20.08 10.01 10.03
N ASP A 153 19.29 10.67 9.18
CA ASP A 153 19.76 11.70 8.24
C ASP A 153 20.38 12.89 8.97
N GLU A 154 19.77 13.34 10.07
CA GLU A 154 20.31 14.44 10.89
C GLU A 154 21.65 14.04 11.53
N LEU A 155 21.77 12.80 12.02
CA LEU A 155 23.01 12.27 12.55
C LEU A 155 24.12 12.22 11.48
N TRP A 156 23.78 11.83 10.25
CA TRP A 156 24.74 11.83 9.13
C TRP A 156 25.13 13.25 8.71
N ARG A 157 24.18 14.19 8.69
CA ARG A 157 24.48 15.61 8.45
C ARG A 157 25.42 16.18 9.50
N GLN A 158 25.20 15.83 10.77
CA GLN A 158 26.10 16.22 11.85
C GLN A 158 27.50 15.65 11.64
N LYS A 159 27.63 14.34 11.36
CA LYS A 159 28.93 13.72 11.07
C LYS A 159 29.65 14.36 9.89
N LEU A 160 28.93 14.64 8.80
CA LEU A 160 29.50 15.33 7.64
C LEU A 160 29.91 16.76 7.99
N SER A 161 29.12 17.46 8.81
CA SER A 161 29.48 18.78 9.31
C SER A 161 30.75 18.72 10.16
N ASP A 162 30.85 17.74 11.05
CA ASP A 162 32.00 17.56 11.93
C ASP A 162 33.28 17.26 11.12
N GLU A 163 33.18 16.44 10.07
CA GLU A 163 34.29 16.15 9.15
C GLU A 163 34.73 17.40 8.38
N VAL A 164 33.77 18.18 7.86
CA VAL A 164 34.07 19.44 7.15
C VAL A 164 34.69 20.47 8.09
N THR A 165 34.22 20.57 9.34
CA THR A 165 34.84 21.46 10.34
C THR A 165 36.23 20.99 10.72
N PHE A 166 36.46 19.68 10.81
CA PHE A 166 37.78 19.13 11.10
C PHE A 166 38.78 19.44 9.98
N GLU A 167 38.40 19.23 8.71
CA GLU A 167 39.22 19.62 7.55
C GLU A 167 39.52 21.13 7.53
N TYR A 168 38.53 21.96 7.90
CA TYR A 168 38.67 23.42 7.94
C TYR A 168 39.60 23.89 9.08
N GLU A 169 39.50 23.26 10.27
CA GLU A 169 40.34 23.58 11.43
C GLU A 169 41.79 23.11 11.26
N GLU A 170 42.02 22.01 10.55
CA GLU A 170 43.36 21.49 10.30
C GLU A 170 44.10 22.26 9.18
N GLN A 171 43.36 22.84 8.21
CA GLN A 171 43.93 23.52 7.04
C GLN A 171 44.14 25.04 7.18
N LEU A 172 43.69 25.70 8.26
CA LEU A 172 43.88 27.14 8.43
C LEU A 172 45.10 27.50 9.30
N PRO A 173 46.09 28.24 8.77
CA PRO A 173 47.09 28.91 9.59
C PRO A 173 46.40 29.99 10.43
N ARG A 174 46.53 29.91 11.77
CA ARG A 174 46.03 30.92 12.71
C ARG A 174 46.61 32.30 12.39
N TYR A 175 45.85 33.16 11.74
CA TYR A 175 46.11 34.59 11.71
C TYR A 175 45.50 35.23 12.96
N ASP A 176 46.35 35.62 13.90
CA ASP A 176 46.01 36.52 15.00
C ASP A 176 46.03 37.95 14.44
N SER A 177 44.85 38.56 14.30
CA SER A 177 44.71 39.99 14.04
C SER A 177 43.76 40.60 15.06
N ARG A 178 44.32 40.79 16.25
CA ARG A 178 44.19 41.98 17.09
C ARG A 178 43.66 43.23 16.34
N GLU A 179 42.74 43.92 17.02
CA GLU A 179 42.21 45.28 16.74
C GLU A 179 41.22 45.41 15.58
N ASP A 180 39.94 45.70 15.85
CA ASP A 180 39.43 47.08 15.70
C ASP A 180 37.92 47.25 16.05
N TYR A 181 37.60 48.41 16.63
CA TYR A 181 36.29 49.05 16.88
C TYR A 181 35.41 48.64 18.09
N THR A 182 35.77 49.25 19.22
CA THR A 182 34.81 49.90 20.14
C THR A 182 33.96 50.94 19.40
N HIS A 183 32.71 51.20 19.84
CA HIS A 183 32.14 52.55 20.04
C HIS A 183 30.71 52.45 20.63
N GLU A 184 30.52 53.19 21.73
CA GLU A 184 29.33 53.24 22.59
C GLU A 184 28.21 54.17 22.10
N ARG A 185 26.98 53.80 22.51
CA ARG A 185 25.79 54.59 22.94
C ARG A 185 25.62 56.05 22.47
N THR A 186 24.48 56.30 21.83
CA THR A 186 23.76 57.58 21.96
C THR A 186 22.94 57.62 23.26
N THR A 187 23.17 58.67 24.05
CA THR A 187 22.59 58.95 25.36
C THR A 187 21.22 59.64 25.26
N GLU A 188 20.17 58.98 25.75
CA GLU A 188 18.93 59.65 26.17
C GLU A 188 19.08 59.92 27.68
N THR A 189 18.84 61.16 28.15
CA THR A 189 19.03 61.47 29.57
C THR A 189 17.94 60.80 30.40
N PHE A 190 18.33 60.17 31.50
CA PHE A 190 17.46 59.31 32.30
C PHE A 190 16.22 60.02 32.88
N ASP A 191 16.33 61.30 33.23
CA ASP A 191 15.20 62.10 33.71
C ASP A 191 14.21 62.44 32.59
N GLU A 192 14.71 62.69 31.37
CA GLU A 192 13.88 62.96 30.19
C GLU A 192 13.12 61.71 29.73
N TRP A 193 13.76 60.55 29.88
CA TRP A 193 13.14 59.25 29.65
C TRP A 193 12.08 58.92 30.71
N SER A 194 12.33 59.19 31.99
CA SER A 194 11.45 58.74 33.09
C SER A 194 10.18 59.59 33.26
N GLU A 195 10.25 60.91 33.12
CA GLU A 195 9.09 61.82 33.17
C GLU A 195 8.13 61.59 31.99
N ARG A 196 8.71 61.35 30.80
CA ARG A 196 7.98 61.11 29.56
C ARG A 196 7.17 59.82 29.62
N ILE A 197 7.79 58.73 30.09
CA ILE A 197 7.13 57.43 30.22
C ILE A 197 6.04 57.48 31.32
N ARG A 198 6.29 58.15 32.45
CA ARG A 198 5.35 58.15 33.59
C ARG A 198 4.04 58.89 33.31
N LYS A 199 4.10 60.02 32.58
CA LYS A 199 2.93 60.81 32.17
C LYS A 199 2.06 60.10 31.15
N ASP A 200 2.69 59.45 30.18
CA ASP A 200 1.97 58.78 29.08
C ASP A 200 1.33 57.46 29.55
N PHE A 201 1.97 56.77 30.51
CA PHE A 201 1.46 55.53 31.08
C PHE A 201 0.26 55.75 32.03
N SER A 202 0.28 56.79 32.85
CA SER A 202 -0.78 57.02 33.87
C SER A 202 -2.10 57.52 33.29
N SER A 203 -2.04 58.26 32.19
CA SER A 203 -3.20 58.90 31.56
C SER A 203 -3.94 57.95 30.62
N LYS A 204 -3.23 57.07 29.90
CA LYS A 204 -3.83 56.07 29.00
C LYS A 204 -4.40 54.84 29.73
N GLN A 205 -3.88 54.51 30.91
CA GLN A 205 -4.38 53.38 31.69
C GLN A 205 -5.72 53.65 32.40
N ARG A 206 -6.09 54.89 32.73
CA ARG A 206 -7.27 55.12 33.61
C ARG A 206 -8.62 55.20 32.89
N ASN A 207 -8.70 55.75 31.68
CA ASN A 207 -9.99 55.95 31.00
C ASN A 207 -10.32 54.93 29.89
N SER A 208 -9.40 54.04 29.52
CA SER A 208 -9.63 53.00 28.49
C SER A 208 -9.77 51.58 29.05
N HIS A 209 -9.35 51.32 30.30
CA HIS A 209 -9.12 49.95 30.76
C HIS A 209 -10.38 49.11 31.03
N ASN A 210 -11.53 49.71 31.37
CA ASN A 210 -12.67 48.88 31.78
C ASN A 210 -13.68 48.56 30.67
N HIS A 211 -13.80 49.40 29.64
CA HIS A 211 -14.82 49.20 28.60
C HIS A 211 -14.25 48.85 27.20
N ARG A 212 -12.93 49.00 26.98
CA ARG A 212 -12.21 48.43 25.83
C ARG A 212 -11.58 47.08 26.12
N PHE A 213 -11.16 46.76 27.35
CA PHE A 213 -10.50 45.48 27.63
C PHE A 213 -11.34 44.27 27.21
N TRP A 214 -12.66 44.29 27.41
CA TRP A 214 -13.54 43.19 27.00
C TRP A 214 -13.97 43.25 25.52
N ARG A 215 -13.87 44.41 24.84
CA ARG A 215 -14.21 44.57 23.41
C ARG A 215 -13.00 44.37 22.49
N ASP A 216 -11.84 44.89 22.89
CA ASP A 216 -10.53 44.68 22.24
C ASP A 216 -10.02 43.27 22.46
N LYS A 217 -10.25 42.61 23.60
CA LYS A 217 -9.84 41.20 23.75
C LYS A 217 -10.59 40.28 22.78
N LYS A 218 -11.82 40.63 22.40
CA LYS A 218 -12.59 39.89 21.37
C LYS A 218 -12.14 40.27 19.96
N HIS A 219 -12.06 41.56 19.64
CA HIS A 219 -11.57 42.03 18.33
C HIS A 219 -10.09 41.68 18.05
N LYS A 220 -9.24 41.59 19.08
CA LYS A 220 -7.83 41.19 18.97
C LYS A 220 -7.69 39.69 18.73
N VAL A 221 -8.51 38.85 19.36
CA VAL A 221 -8.53 37.40 19.08
C VAL A 221 -9.05 37.13 17.65
N ASP A 222 -10.08 37.85 17.22
CA ASP A 222 -10.64 37.71 15.86
C ASP A 222 -9.65 38.26 14.80
N ASN A 223 -9.03 39.43 15.02
CA ASN A 223 -7.99 39.95 14.13
C ASN A 223 -6.68 39.13 14.14
N GLU A 224 -6.26 38.58 15.29
CA GLU A 224 -5.08 37.70 15.35
C GLU A 224 -5.37 36.36 14.65
N ALA A 225 -6.60 35.84 14.72
CA ALA A 225 -7.01 34.67 13.95
C ALA A 225 -7.07 34.96 12.43
N ASP A 226 -7.61 36.12 12.04
CA ASP A 226 -7.66 36.56 10.65
C ASP A 226 -6.27 36.91 10.09
N GLU A 227 -5.39 37.49 10.90
CA GLU A 227 -4.02 37.79 10.50
C GLU A 227 -3.14 36.52 10.49
N ALA A 228 -3.38 35.56 11.39
CA ALA A 228 -2.74 34.25 11.36
C ALA A 228 -3.19 33.43 10.14
N THR A 229 -4.48 33.45 9.78
CA THR A 229 -4.98 32.78 8.57
C THR A 229 -4.47 33.46 7.29
N ARG A 230 -4.36 34.80 7.27
CA ARG A 230 -3.79 35.55 6.15
C ARG A 230 -2.29 35.32 6.00
N LYS A 231 -1.53 35.27 7.10
CA LYS A 231 -0.10 34.88 7.10
C LYS A 231 0.09 33.42 6.69
N LYS A 232 -0.83 32.52 7.08
CA LYS A 232 -0.81 31.11 6.65
C LYS A 232 -1.10 30.97 5.15
N ARG A 233 -2.07 31.71 4.61
CA ARG A 233 -2.35 31.77 3.16
C ARG A 233 -1.17 32.35 2.38
N SER A 234 -0.60 33.47 2.83
CA SER A 234 0.57 34.08 2.20
C SER A 234 1.79 33.15 2.20
N ARG A 235 2.07 32.46 3.32
CA ARG A 235 3.13 31.44 3.37
C ARG A 235 2.87 30.28 2.43
N GLN A 236 1.61 29.85 2.33
CA GLN A 236 1.23 28.76 1.45
C GLN A 236 1.32 29.15 -0.03
N GLU A 237 0.96 30.39 -0.38
CA GLU A 237 1.16 30.97 -1.71
C GLU A 237 2.65 31.10 -2.06
N ASP A 238 3.49 31.51 -1.10
CA ASP A 238 4.94 31.59 -1.28
C ASP A 238 5.58 30.20 -1.46
N ASP A 239 5.11 29.19 -0.73
CA ASP A 239 5.56 27.80 -0.85
C ASP A 239 5.12 27.19 -2.18
N ASP A 240 3.88 27.46 -2.62
CA ASP A 240 3.36 27.03 -3.92
C ASP A 240 4.14 27.69 -5.08
N GLU A 241 4.49 28.97 -4.96
CA GLU A 241 5.31 29.69 -5.95
C GLU A 241 6.75 29.16 -6.00
N LYS A 242 7.35 28.82 -4.85
CA LYS A 242 8.65 28.11 -4.80
C LYS A 242 8.56 26.74 -5.46
N LEU A 243 7.49 25.98 -5.21
CA LEU A 243 7.28 24.67 -5.82
C LEU A 243 7.10 24.77 -7.34
N ARG A 244 6.42 25.83 -7.80
CA ARG A 244 6.24 26.15 -9.23
C ARG A 244 7.58 26.47 -9.88
N LYS A 245 8.39 27.35 -9.27
CA LYS A 245 9.74 27.68 -9.76
C LYS A 245 10.66 26.46 -9.76
N ALA A 246 10.65 25.64 -8.71
CA ALA A 246 11.42 24.40 -8.65
C ALA A 246 10.97 23.41 -9.74
N ARG A 247 9.66 23.32 -10.06
CA ARG A 247 9.16 22.52 -11.19
C ARG A 247 9.63 23.07 -12.54
N GLU A 248 9.63 24.38 -12.72
CA GLU A 248 10.10 25.01 -13.96
C GLU A 248 11.61 24.87 -14.12
N GLU A 249 12.37 24.98 -13.04
CA GLU A 249 13.81 24.77 -12.99
C GLU A 249 14.14 23.29 -13.22
N MET A 250 13.41 22.36 -12.57
CA MET A 250 13.46 20.95 -12.89
C MET A 250 13.10 20.70 -14.35
N LYS A 251 12.13 21.40 -14.94
CA LYS A 251 11.78 21.25 -16.37
C LYS A 251 12.84 21.82 -17.31
N LYS A 252 13.55 22.88 -16.89
CA LYS A 252 14.69 23.46 -17.63
C LYS A 252 15.94 22.59 -17.52
N ASN A 253 16.20 22.02 -16.34
CA ASN A 253 17.33 21.13 -16.05
C ASN A 253 17.06 19.69 -16.48
N PHE A 254 15.78 19.32 -16.61
CA PHE A 254 15.35 18.14 -17.34
C PHE A 254 15.56 18.42 -18.81
N LYS A 255 16.80 18.19 -19.26
CA LYS A 255 16.97 17.65 -20.59
C LYS A 255 16.10 16.40 -20.62
N PRO A 256 15.01 16.33 -21.42
CA PRO A 256 14.47 15.02 -21.70
C PRO A 256 15.66 14.19 -22.16
N VAL A 257 15.73 12.93 -21.75
CA VAL A 257 16.53 11.95 -22.47
C VAL A 257 15.94 11.95 -23.89
N GLN A 258 16.39 12.92 -24.70
CA GLN A 258 16.37 12.90 -26.13
C GLN A 258 17.25 11.71 -26.42
N LEU A 259 16.65 10.53 -26.42
CA LEU A 259 16.55 9.67 -27.59
C LEU A 259 17.73 9.61 -28.58
N GLU A 260 18.92 9.93 -28.13
CA GLU A 260 20.17 9.35 -28.58
C GLU A 260 20.23 8.01 -27.82
N ASN A 261 20.01 6.85 -28.42
CA ASN A 261 20.34 6.50 -29.79
C ASN A 261 19.28 5.57 -30.42
N ARG A 262 19.07 5.65 -31.75
CA ARG A 262 18.33 4.63 -32.53
C ARG A 262 18.80 3.21 -32.17
N THR A 263 20.08 3.06 -31.85
CA THR A 263 20.71 1.81 -31.39
C THR A 263 20.16 1.31 -30.06
N ASP A 264 19.89 2.18 -29.09
CA ASP A 264 19.39 1.78 -27.76
C ASP A 264 17.96 1.25 -27.81
N ARG A 265 17.13 1.84 -28.68
CA ARG A 265 15.78 1.32 -28.97
C ARG A 265 15.82 -0.05 -29.62
N LEU A 266 16.76 -0.27 -30.55
CA LEU A 266 16.95 -1.56 -31.20
C LEU A 266 17.52 -2.59 -30.21
N LEU A 267 18.44 -2.20 -29.34
CA LEU A 267 19.04 -3.04 -28.31
C LEU A 267 18.01 -3.53 -27.30
N LEU A 268 17.14 -2.65 -26.80
CA LEU A 268 16.06 -3.03 -25.89
C LEU A 268 15.09 -4.02 -26.56
N ARG A 269 14.84 -3.85 -27.86
CA ARG A 269 14.00 -4.77 -28.65
C ARG A 269 14.67 -6.14 -28.80
N LYS A 270 15.97 -6.18 -29.08
CA LYS A 270 16.77 -7.41 -29.14
C LYS A 270 16.71 -8.17 -27.81
N GLN A 271 17.00 -7.49 -26.69
CA GLN A 271 16.98 -8.09 -25.35
C GLN A 271 15.61 -8.69 -25.01
N ARG A 272 14.51 -7.96 -25.28
CA ARG A 272 13.15 -8.46 -25.07
C ARG A 272 12.84 -9.71 -25.89
N TYR A 273 13.27 -9.75 -27.15
CA TYR A 273 13.13 -10.93 -28.00
C TYR A 273 13.88 -12.13 -27.40
N GLU A 274 15.14 -11.94 -27.00
CA GLU A 274 15.98 -13.01 -26.48
C GLU A 274 15.46 -13.56 -25.14
N SER A 275 15.04 -12.69 -24.22
CA SER A 275 14.44 -13.11 -22.95
C SER A 275 13.14 -13.89 -23.16
N LYS A 276 12.28 -13.43 -24.07
CA LYS A 276 11.04 -14.15 -24.40
C LYS A 276 11.32 -15.50 -25.06
N PHE A 277 12.34 -15.60 -25.89
CA PHE A 277 12.74 -16.86 -26.53
C PHE A 277 13.31 -17.86 -25.52
N LEU A 278 14.14 -17.41 -24.58
CA LEU A 278 14.64 -18.24 -23.48
C LEU A 278 13.49 -18.71 -22.57
N HIS A 279 12.58 -17.81 -22.23
CA HIS A 279 11.39 -18.16 -21.45
C HIS A 279 10.51 -19.19 -22.17
N LEU A 280 10.35 -19.05 -23.49
CA LEU A 280 9.63 -20.03 -24.31
C LEU A 280 10.28 -21.40 -24.19
N LEU A 281 11.60 -21.51 -24.38
CA LEU A 281 12.33 -22.79 -24.29
C LEU A 281 12.19 -23.46 -22.91
N GLY A 282 12.15 -22.68 -21.82
CA GLY A 282 11.97 -23.21 -20.46
C GLY A 282 10.56 -23.71 -20.14
N HIS A 283 9.54 -23.29 -20.91
CA HIS A 283 8.12 -23.56 -20.64
C HIS A 283 7.41 -24.25 -21.82
N LEU A 284 8.11 -25.07 -22.60
CA LEU A 284 7.55 -25.82 -23.73
C LEU A 284 6.66 -27.00 -23.29
N ALA A 285 6.85 -27.52 -22.08
CA ALA A 285 6.10 -28.66 -21.58
C ALA A 285 4.59 -28.34 -21.49
N GLY A 286 3.78 -29.06 -22.27
CA GLY A 286 2.32 -29.01 -22.20
C GLY A 286 1.64 -27.84 -22.92
N ARG A 287 2.32 -27.09 -23.80
CA ARG A 287 1.72 -25.97 -24.54
C ARG A 287 1.67 -26.22 -26.04
N THR A 288 0.54 -25.85 -26.66
CA THR A 288 0.40 -25.72 -28.12
C THR A 288 0.78 -24.30 -28.56
N LEU A 289 1.82 -24.18 -29.38
CA LEU A 289 2.35 -22.93 -29.90
C LEU A 289 1.56 -22.49 -31.13
N THR A 290 0.93 -21.32 -31.02
CA THR A 290 0.35 -20.60 -32.17
C THR A 290 1.35 -19.57 -32.70
N PHE A 291 1.05 -18.95 -33.85
CA PHE A 291 1.93 -17.95 -34.47
C PHE A 291 2.28 -16.78 -33.52
N GLY A 292 1.36 -16.39 -32.63
CA GLY A 292 1.58 -15.31 -31.65
C GLY A 292 2.40 -15.70 -30.43
N CYS A 293 2.53 -17.01 -30.15
CA CYS A 293 3.30 -17.51 -29.01
C CYS A 293 4.81 -17.53 -29.28
N ILE A 294 5.22 -17.53 -30.56
CA ILE A 294 6.63 -17.53 -30.95
C ILE A 294 7.14 -16.08 -30.90
N PRO A 295 8.17 -15.78 -30.10
CA PRO A 295 8.73 -14.44 -30.03
C PRO A 295 9.57 -14.17 -31.29
N TRP A 296 8.98 -13.43 -32.23
CA TRP A 296 9.64 -13.00 -33.44
C TRP A 296 10.60 -11.83 -33.17
N PRO A 297 11.80 -11.81 -33.76
CA PRO A 297 12.75 -10.71 -33.60
C PRO A 297 12.20 -9.38 -34.15
N CYS A 298 11.44 -9.44 -35.24
CA CYS A 298 10.76 -8.30 -35.84
C CYS A 298 9.45 -8.73 -36.54
N LEU A 299 8.54 -7.77 -36.70
CA LEU A 299 7.28 -7.93 -37.44
C LEU A 299 7.50 -7.79 -38.95
N ASP A 300 8.45 -6.95 -39.36
CA ASP A 300 8.88 -6.78 -40.75
C ASP A 300 10.26 -7.40 -40.94
N VAL A 301 10.37 -8.32 -41.91
CA VAL A 301 11.64 -9.06 -42.12
C VAL A 301 12.76 -8.15 -42.61
N SER A 302 12.45 -7.01 -43.24
CA SER A 302 13.43 -6.03 -43.73
C SER A 302 14.23 -5.34 -42.62
N THR A 303 13.66 -5.23 -41.41
CA THR A 303 14.36 -4.63 -40.26
C THR A 303 15.04 -5.67 -39.37
N LEU A 304 15.14 -6.92 -39.83
CA LEU A 304 15.63 -8.05 -39.03
C LEU A 304 17.10 -7.88 -38.64
N ILE A 305 17.94 -7.54 -39.61
CA ILE A 305 19.39 -7.40 -39.41
C ILE A 305 19.68 -6.24 -38.45
N ASP A 306 19.04 -5.08 -38.67
CA ASP A 306 19.14 -3.90 -37.81
C ASP A 306 18.79 -4.20 -36.34
N VAL A 307 17.80 -5.05 -36.08
CA VAL A 307 17.37 -5.40 -34.71
C VAL A 307 18.29 -6.46 -34.08
N LEU A 308 18.72 -7.47 -34.84
CA LEU A 308 19.52 -8.57 -34.29
C LEU A 308 20.99 -8.20 -34.05
N PHE A 309 21.53 -7.26 -34.84
CA PHE A 309 22.96 -6.89 -34.82
C PHE A 309 23.21 -5.43 -34.40
N CYS A 310 22.24 -4.77 -33.76
CA CYS A 310 22.34 -3.36 -33.37
C CYS A 310 23.52 -3.01 -32.44
N ASP A 311 24.02 -3.98 -31.68
CA ASP A 311 25.10 -3.88 -30.69
C ASP A 311 26.45 -4.42 -31.20
N LEU A 312 26.48 -4.97 -32.41
CA LEU A 312 27.65 -5.61 -32.98
C LEU A 312 28.04 -4.89 -34.27
N SER A 313 28.73 -3.76 -34.11
CA SER A 313 29.20 -2.91 -35.24
C SER A 313 30.29 -3.61 -36.06
N ASP A 314 31.19 -4.35 -35.40
CA ASP A 314 32.26 -5.09 -36.08
C ASP A 314 31.77 -6.41 -36.66
N LYS A 315 31.50 -6.38 -37.97
CA LYS A 315 31.12 -7.56 -38.77
C LYS A 315 32.17 -8.67 -38.69
N GLU A 316 33.41 -8.37 -38.31
CA GLU A 316 34.53 -9.32 -38.21
C GLU A 316 34.74 -9.94 -36.83
N SER A 317 34.10 -9.40 -35.79
CA SER A 317 34.25 -9.89 -34.41
C SER A 317 33.88 -11.38 -34.27
N PRO A 318 34.65 -12.18 -33.51
CA PRO A 318 34.30 -13.58 -33.24
C PRO A 318 32.95 -13.72 -32.54
N ALA A 319 32.55 -12.72 -31.74
CA ALA A 319 31.23 -12.65 -31.11
C ALA A 319 30.10 -12.53 -32.15
N TYR A 320 30.31 -11.69 -33.17
CA TYR A 320 29.38 -11.54 -34.30
C TYR A 320 29.18 -12.86 -35.05
N ARG A 321 30.28 -13.56 -35.38
CA ARG A 321 30.24 -14.84 -36.11
C ARG A 321 29.55 -15.94 -35.30
N LYS A 322 29.82 -16.01 -34.00
CA LYS A 322 29.17 -16.97 -33.08
C LYS A 322 27.66 -16.70 -32.99
N TYR A 323 27.27 -15.44 -32.88
CA TYR A 323 25.87 -15.04 -32.78
C TYR A 323 25.10 -15.29 -34.09
N LEU A 324 25.68 -14.94 -35.25
CA LEU A 324 25.09 -15.19 -36.56
C LEU A 324 24.82 -16.69 -36.77
N ARG A 325 25.80 -17.56 -36.49
CA ARG A 325 25.62 -19.02 -36.58
C ARG A 325 24.54 -19.53 -35.64
N SER A 326 24.45 -18.97 -34.43
CA SER A 326 23.39 -19.31 -33.47
C SER A 326 22.00 -18.96 -34.01
N GLN A 327 21.84 -17.77 -34.62
CA GLN A 327 20.56 -17.36 -35.23
C GLN A 327 20.24 -18.18 -36.49
N GLN A 328 21.24 -18.53 -37.32
CA GLN A 328 21.04 -19.40 -38.49
C GLN A 328 20.54 -20.79 -38.08
N VAL A 329 21.14 -21.41 -37.06
CA VAL A 329 20.67 -22.72 -36.56
C VAL A 329 19.29 -22.60 -35.91
N ARG A 330 19.02 -21.50 -35.20
CA ARG A 330 17.73 -21.25 -34.53
C ARG A 330 16.58 -21.13 -35.53
N TRP A 331 16.82 -20.49 -36.67
CA TRP A 331 15.80 -20.21 -37.68
C TRP A 331 15.92 -21.08 -38.93
N HIS A 332 16.79 -22.09 -38.95
CA HIS A 332 16.86 -23.04 -40.05
C HIS A 332 15.57 -23.89 -40.07
N PRO A 333 14.85 -23.98 -41.21
CA PRO A 333 13.55 -24.66 -41.27
C PRO A 333 13.56 -26.06 -40.67
N ASP A 334 14.53 -26.90 -41.04
CA ASP A 334 14.64 -28.27 -40.55
C ASP A 334 15.01 -28.34 -39.05
N LYS A 335 15.92 -27.47 -38.56
CA LYS A 335 16.30 -27.47 -37.14
C LYS A 335 15.20 -26.91 -36.24
N PHE A 336 14.43 -25.96 -36.76
CA PHE A 336 13.26 -25.41 -36.09
C PHE A 336 12.16 -26.48 -36.00
N THR A 337 11.86 -27.18 -37.10
CA THR A 337 10.91 -28.29 -37.09
C THR A 337 11.35 -29.39 -36.14
N GLN A 338 12.62 -29.82 -36.17
CA GLN A 338 13.13 -30.85 -35.24
C GLN A 338 12.91 -30.51 -33.76
N LYS A 339 12.92 -29.22 -33.38
CA LYS A 339 12.75 -28.79 -31.98
C LYS A 339 11.32 -28.49 -31.57
N PHE A 340 10.50 -28.00 -32.50
CA PHE A 340 9.17 -27.47 -32.19
C PHE A 340 8.02 -28.27 -32.82
N ARG A 341 8.28 -29.31 -33.65
CA ARG A 341 7.25 -30.09 -34.35
C ARG A 341 6.13 -30.56 -33.43
N ASP A 342 6.49 -31.11 -32.27
CA ASP A 342 5.52 -31.72 -31.34
C ASP A 342 4.71 -30.69 -30.54
N TYR A 343 5.10 -29.41 -30.61
CA TYR A 343 4.47 -28.32 -29.88
C TYR A 343 3.68 -27.35 -30.77
N LEU A 344 3.74 -27.49 -32.11
CA LEU A 344 3.09 -26.55 -33.03
C LEU A 344 1.64 -26.93 -33.31
N HIS A 345 0.75 -25.94 -33.28
CA HIS A 345 -0.64 -26.13 -33.67
C HIS A 345 -0.76 -26.35 -35.19
N PRO A 346 -1.46 -27.40 -35.68
CA PRO A 346 -1.47 -27.81 -37.09
C PRO A 346 -1.87 -26.69 -38.06
N ASP A 347 -2.89 -25.90 -37.72
CA ASP A 347 -3.39 -24.80 -38.58
C ASP A 347 -2.39 -23.65 -38.78
N HIS A 348 -1.45 -23.48 -37.84
CA HIS A 348 -0.48 -22.39 -37.88
C HIS A 348 0.88 -22.81 -38.44
N ILE A 349 1.13 -24.11 -38.62
CA ILE A 349 2.37 -24.65 -39.19
C ILE A 349 2.75 -23.95 -40.51
N PRO A 350 1.87 -23.84 -41.54
CA PRO A 350 2.29 -23.27 -42.82
C PRO A 350 2.71 -21.79 -42.70
N LYS A 351 2.01 -21.02 -41.88
CA LYS A 351 2.31 -19.59 -41.63
C LYS A 351 3.62 -19.40 -40.85
N ILE A 352 3.84 -20.24 -39.84
CA ILE A 352 5.06 -20.25 -39.02
C ILE A 352 6.26 -20.64 -39.90
N MET A 353 6.15 -21.72 -40.67
CA MET A 353 7.22 -22.22 -41.53
C MET A 353 7.56 -21.23 -42.66
N ALA A 354 6.57 -20.56 -43.26
CA ALA A 354 6.81 -19.50 -44.24
C ALA A 354 7.64 -18.36 -43.64
N ARG A 355 7.34 -17.96 -42.40
CA ARG A 355 8.08 -16.90 -41.69
C ARG A 355 9.49 -17.33 -41.32
N VAL A 356 9.66 -18.56 -40.81
CA VAL A 356 10.98 -19.14 -40.50
C VAL A 356 11.86 -19.21 -41.76
N LYS A 357 11.28 -19.64 -42.89
CA LYS A 357 11.98 -19.68 -44.19
C LYS A 357 12.41 -18.29 -44.65
N ALA A 358 11.55 -17.28 -44.52
CA ALA A 358 11.89 -15.89 -44.86
C ALA A 358 13.04 -15.35 -43.98
N ILE A 359 13.01 -15.62 -42.67
CA ILE A 359 14.09 -15.22 -41.75
C ILE A 359 15.40 -15.94 -42.10
N SER A 360 15.36 -17.25 -42.37
CA SER A 360 16.53 -18.03 -42.77
C SER A 360 17.14 -17.54 -44.09
N GLN A 361 16.31 -17.16 -45.07
CA GLN A 361 16.78 -16.63 -46.34
C GLN A 361 17.51 -15.30 -46.16
N ILE A 362 16.98 -14.37 -45.35
CA ILE A 362 17.64 -13.08 -45.10
C ILE A 362 18.94 -13.26 -44.32
N LEU A 363 18.98 -14.14 -43.32
CA LEU A 363 20.21 -14.44 -42.57
C LEU A 363 21.29 -15.08 -43.46
N ASN A 364 20.87 -15.92 -44.42
CA ASN A 364 21.79 -16.54 -45.37
C ASN A 364 22.25 -15.54 -46.45
N GLN A 365 21.37 -14.70 -46.98
CA GLN A 365 21.72 -13.61 -47.90
C GLN A 365 22.72 -12.64 -47.25
N HIS A 366 22.47 -12.23 -46.02
CA HIS A 366 23.39 -11.40 -45.24
C HIS A 366 24.75 -12.10 -44.99
N SER A 367 24.78 -13.45 -44.97
CA SER A 367 26.03 -14.21 -44.90
C SER A 367 26.73 -14.38 -46.26
N SER A 368 25.98 -14.42 -47.37
CA SER A 368 26.49 -14.60 -48.74
C SER A 368 26.97 -13.29 -49.37
N GLU A 369 26.31 -12.15 -49.11
CA GLU A 369 26.78 -10.80 -49.48
C GLU A 369 28.18 -10.49 -48.90
N ARG A 370 28.58 -11.22 -47.86
CA ARG A 370 29.92 -11.18 -47.24
C ARG A 370 30.99 -11.95 -48.02
N LEU A 371 30.60 -12.97 -48.80
CA LEU A 371 31.54 -13.82 -49.57
C LEU A 371 31.78 -13.31 -51.00
N GLY A 372 30.92 -12.43 -51.52
CA GLY A 372 31.06 -11.85 -52.86
C GLY A 372 31.84 -10.53 -52.94
N ASN A 373 32.27 -9.98 -51.79
CA ASN A 373 33.06 -8.75 -51.67
C ASN A 373 34.49 -9.03 -51.14
N GLN A 374 35.03 -10.22 -51.40
CA GLN A 374 36.43 -10.58 -51.14
C GLN A 374 37.23 -10.64 -52.43
#